data_AF-A0A9D7NGS6-F1
#
_entry.id   AF-A0A9D7NGS6-F1
#
_cell.length_a   1.000
_cell.length_b   1.000
_cell.length_c   1.000
_cell.angle_alpha   90.00
_cell.angle_beta   90.00
_cell.angle_gamma   90.00
#
_symmetry.space_group_name_H-M   'P 1'
#
loop_
_entity.id
_entity.type
_entity.pdbx_description
1 polymer ?
#
loop_
_entity_poly.entity_id
_entity_poly.type
_entity_poly.pdbx_seq_one_letter_code
_entity_poly.pdbx_strand_id
1 'polypeptide(L)' 'MTLKTRLRNIKANIRGLEKQISMTYVRAPISGTVSGKTVRKGAFLAPAMKIMDIIDIRRLKMAAYLTDDEVLQIKKASG' A
#
# COMPACT_ATOMS: atom_id res chain seq x y z
N MET A 1 16.91 -2.20 -39.82
CA MET A 1 16.81 -1.75 -38.40
C MET A 1 15.37 -1.74 -37.84
N THR A 2 14.37 -2.35 -38.48
CA THR A 2 12.94 -2.23 -38.11
C THR A 2 12.39 -3.43 -37.34
N LEU A 3 12.87 -4.65 -37.62
CA LEU A 3 12.37 -5.87 -36.99
C LEU A 3 12.68 -5.93 -35.48
N LYS A 4 13.88 -5.52 -35.07
CA LYS A 4 14.28 -5.44 -33.66
C LYS A 4 13.39 -4.47 -32.87
N THR A 5 13.02 -3.34 -33.48
CA THR A 5 12.13 -2.36 -32.84
C THR A 5 10.71 -2.88 -32.72
N ARG A 6 10.15 -3.52 -33.76
CA ARG A 6 8.83 -4.16 -33.68
C ARG A 6 8.80 -5.25 -32.60
N LEU A 7 9.82 -6.10 -32.54
CA LEU A 7 9.94 -7.12 -31.50
C LEU A 7 10.00 -6.51 -30.09
N ARG A 8 10.77 -5.43 -29.91
CA ARG A 8 10.82 -4.72 -28.62
C ARG A 8 9.47 -4.13 -28.23
N ASN A 9 8.74 -3.53 -29.18
CA ASN A 9 7.42 -2.96 -28.94
C ASN A 9 6.41 -4.05 -28.55
N ILE A 10 6.36 -5.16 -29.28
CA ILE A 10 5.49 -6.30 -28.94
C ILE A 10 5.83 -6.84 -27.55
N LYS A 11 7.12 -7.03 -27.24
CA LYS A 11 7.55 -7.46 -25.90
C LYS A 11 7.15 -6.47 -24.81
N ALA A 12 7.21 -5.16 -25.08
CA ALA A 12 6.76 -4.14 -24.14
C ALA A 12 5.24 -4.20 -23.92
N ASN A 13 4.46 -4.40 -24.99
CA ASN A 13 3.02 -4.57 -24.91
C ASN A 13 2.64 -5.81 -24.09
N ILE A 14 3.31 -6.95 -24.33
CA ILE A 14 3.10 -8.18 -23.55
C ILE A 14 3.36 -7.92 -22.06
N ARG A 15 4.49 -7.32 -21.71
CA ARG A 15 4.79 -6.96 -20.30
C ARG A 15 3.75 -6.01 -19.70
N GLY A 16 3.23 -5.08 -20.50
CA GLY A 16 2.16 -4.18 -20.08
C GLY A 16 0.87 -4.94 -19.73
N LEU A 17 0.46 -5.87 -20.59
CA LEU A 17 -0.72 -6.71 -20.38
C LEU A 17 -0.54 -7.66 -19.18
N GLU A 18 0.63 -8.27 -19.03
CA GLU A 18 0.95 -9.12 -17.87
C GLU A 18 0.85 -8.34 -16.56
N LYS A 19 1.31 -7.08 -16.55
CA LYS A 19 1.17 -6.19 -15.39
C LYS A 19 -0.30 -5.84 -15.13
N GLN A 20 -1.09 -5.57 -16.15
CA GLN A 20 -2.53 -5.30 -15.97
C GLN A 20 -3.26 -6.52 -15.38
N ILE A 21 -2.93 -7.73 -15.86
CA ILE A 21 -3.47 -8.97 -15.31
C ILE A 21 -3.05 -9.13 -13.85
N SER A 22 -1.79 -8.88 -13.50
CA SER A 22 -1.34 -9.01 -12.10
C SER A 22 -2.03 -8.02 -11.17
N MET A 23 -2.37 -6.82 -11.66
CA MET A 23 -3.11 -5.80 -10.93
C MET A 23 -4.58 -6.16 -10.67
N THR A 24 -5.13 -7.21 -11.29
CA THR A 24 -6.47 -7.74 -10.96
C THR A 24 -6.51 -8.42 -9.59
N TYR A 25 -5.35 -8.81 -9.06
CA TYR A 25 -5.20 -9.39 -7.72
C TYR A 25 -4.55 -8.38 -6.78
N VAL A 26 -5.35 -7.80 -5.89
CA VAL A 26 -4.84 -6.94 -4.82
C VAL A 26 -4.30 -7.80 -3.67
N ARG A 27 -3.01 -7.68 -3.37
CA ARG A 27 -2.33 -8.39 -2.28
C ARG A 27 -2.00 -7.43 -1.14
N ALA A 28 -1.92 -7.95 0.08
CA ALA A 28 -1.51 -7.18 1.23
C ALA A 28 -0.06 -6.67 1.06
N PRO A 29 0.22 -5.37 1.24
CA PRO A 29 1.57 -4.83 1.15
C PRO A 29 2.42 -5.13 2.40
N ILE A 30 1.77 -5.40 3.53
CA ILE A 30 2.40 -5.70 4.82
C ILE A 30 1.71 -6.87 5.50
N SER A 31 2.44 -7.57 6.36
CA SER A 31 1.86 -8.50 7.33
C SER A 31 1.19 -7.74 8.46
N GLY A 32 -0.05 -8.09 8.79
CA GLY A 32 -0.83 -7.43 9.82
C GLY A 32 -2.21 -8.03 9.98
N THR A 33 -3.08 -7.32 10.70
CA THR A 33 -4.48 -7.68 10.92
C THR A 33 -5.37 -6.82 10.05
N VAL A 34 -6.40 -7.41 9.45
CA VAL A 34 -7.43 -6.67 8.70
C VAL A 34 -8.34 -5.96 9.70
N SER A 35 -8.30 -4.63 9.71
CA SER A 35 -9.12 -3.82 10.62
C SER A 35 -10.49 -3.49 10.04
N GLY A 36 -10.59 -3.36 8.72
CA GLY A 36 -11.83 -3.00 8.04
C GLY A 36 -11.85 -3.45 6.58
N LYS A 37 -13.02 -3.92 6.13
CA LYS A 37 -13.29 -4.27 4.73
C LYS A 37 -14.39 -3.36 4.21
N THR A 38 -14.05 -2.49 3.25
CA THR A 38 -14.97 -1.45 2.76
C THR A 38 -15.81 -1.91 1.55
N VAL A 39 -15.48 -3.06 0.95
CA VAL A 39 -16.13 -3.53 -0.28
C VAL A 39 -16.79 -4.90 -0.11
N ARG A 40 -17.84 -5.14 -0.89
CA ARG A 40 -18.56 -6.42 -0.95
C ARG A 40 -18.31 -7.12 -2.29
N LYS A 41 -18.50 -8.44 -2.31
CA LYS A 41 -18.44 -9.22 -3.55
C LYS A 41 -19.50 -8.70 -4.53
N GLY A 42 -19.12 -8.49 -5.78
CA GLY A 42 -20.00 -7.94 -6.81
C GLY A 42 -20.11 -6.41 -6.82
N ALA A 43 -19.44 -5.71 -5.90
CA ALA A 43 -19.35 -4.26 -5.97
C ALA A 43 -18.49 -3.82 -7.17
N PHE A 44 -18.89 -2.74 -7.83
CA PHE A 44 -18.06 -2.07 -8.83
C PHE A 44 -16.90 -1.33 -8.13
N LEU A 45 -15.68 -1.49 -8.65
CA LEU A 45 -14.47 -0.88 -8.08
C LEU A 45 -13.82 0.04 -9.12
N ALA A 46 -13.48 1.25 -8.70
CA ALA A 46 -12.69 2.18 -9.49
C ALA A 46 -11.20 2.14 -9.04
N PRO A 47 -10.25 2.50 -9.92
CA PRO A 47 -8.86 2.70 -9.52
C PRO A 47 -8.74 3.67 -8.34
N ALA A 48 -7.77 3.42 -7.44
CA ALA A 48 -7.55 4.18 -6.21
C ALA A 48 -8.66 4.11 -5.14
N MET A 49 -9.75 3.38 -5.37
CA MET A 49 -10.76 3.14 -4.34
C MET A 49 -10.18 2.28 -3.21
N LYS A 50 -10.42 2.70 -1.96
CA LYS A 50 -10.00 1.94 -0.77
C LYS A 50 -10.84 0.67 -0.62
N ILE A 51 -10.16 -0.47 -0.51
CA ILE A 51 -10.79 -1.80 -0.44
C ILE A 51 -10.75 -2.35 1.00
N MET A 52 -9.61 -2.19 1.67
CA MET A 52 -9.32 -2.81 2.96
C MET A 52 -8.28 -2.02 3.74
N ASP A 53 -8.39 -2.03 5.06
CA ASP A 53 -7.40 -1.48 5.99
C ASP A 53 -6.63 -2.63 6.67
N ILE A 54 -5.30 -2.57 6.60
CA ILE A 54 -4.39 -3.54 7.23
C ILE A 54 -3.53 -2.79 8.24
N ILE A 55 -3.56 -3.23 9.49
CA ILE A 55 -2.83 -2.63 10.61
C ILE A 55 -1.83 -3.62 11.19
N ASP A 56 -0.62 -3.16 11.51
CA ASP A 56 0.36 -3.95 12.26
C ASP A 56 0.23 -3.64 13.76
N ILE A 57 -0.31 -4.59 14.52
CA ILE A 57 -0.53 -4.45 15.97
C ILE A 57 0.66 -4.89 16.82
N ARG A 58 1.78 -5.31 16.21
CA ARG A 58 2.97 -5.80 16.95
C ARG A 58 3.67 -4.70 17.76
N ARG A 59 3.48 -3.43 17.38
CA ARG A 59 4.06 -2.27 18.07
C ARG A 59 3.01 -1.18 18.21
N LEU A 60 2.45 -1.03 19.41
CA LEU A 60 1.54 0.07 19.72
C LEU A 60 2.36 1.35 19.95
N LYS A 61 2.09 2.40 19.18
CA LYS A 61 2.64 3.73 19.40
C LYS A 61 1.57 4.61 20.02
N MET A 62 1.86 5.24 21.14
CA MET A 62 1.00 6.25 21.74
C MET A 62 1.54 7.64 21.40
N ALA A 63 0.66 8.54 20.98
CA ALA A 63 0.96 9.95 20.83
C ALA A 63 0.36 10.71 22.02
N ALA A 64 1.15 11.59 22.63
CA ALA A 64 0.69 12.52 23.65
C ALA A 64 0.95 13.94 23.14
N TYR A 65 0.02 14.84 23.42
CA TYR A 65 0.19 16.27 23.16
C TYR A 65 0.82 16.88 24.40
N LEU A 66 1.88 17.67 24.19
CA LEU A 66 2.60 18.35 25.25
C LEU A 66 2.55 19.86 24.98
N THR A 67 2.39 20.64 26.04
CA THR A 67 2.61 22.09 26.02
C THR A 67 4.10 22.41 25.98
N ASP A 68 4.45 23.64 25.60
CA ASP A 68 5.86 24.06 25.50
C ASP A 68 6.63 23.88 26.82
N ASP A 69 5.99 24.15 27.96
CA ASP A 69 6.59 23.98 29.29
C ASP A 69 6.83 22.49 29.63
N GLU A 70 5.94 21.60 29.21
CA GLU A 70 6.05 20.15 29.46
C GLU A 70 7.15 19.51 28.59
N VAL A 71 7.42 20.05 27.40
CA VAL A 71 8.49 19.58 26.52
C VAL A 71 9.86 19.70 27.20
N LEU A 72 10.08 20.75 28.00
CA LEU A 72 11.34 20.96 28.74
C LEU A 72 11.58 19.88 29.80
N GLN A 73 10.53 19.17 30.23
CA GLN A 73 10.60 18.12 31.26
C GLN A 73 10.79 16.72 30.68
N ILE A 74 10.67 16.54 29.37
CA ILE A 74 10.82 15.25 28.70
C ILE A 74 12.29 15.00 28.34
N LYS A 75 12.85 13.87 28.78
CA LYS A 75 14.12 13.33 28.27
C LYS A 75 13.86 12.12 27.40
N LYS A 76 14.51 12.06 26.23
CA LYS A 76 14.47 10.87 25.39
C LYS A 76 15.01 9.69 26.20
N ALA A 77 14.17 8.69 26.45
CA ALA A 77 14.63 7.43 27.01
C ALA A 77 15.56 6.78 25.97
N SER A 78 16.83 6.60 26.32
CA SER A 78 17.81 5.91 25.49
C SER A 78 17.49 4.41 25.47
N GLY A 79 16.96 3.96 24.35
CA GLY A 79 16.76 2.54 24.00
C GLY A 79 17.13 2.32 22.54
#